data_AF-A0A5C8ZKY1-F1
#
_entry.id   AF-A0A5C8ZKY1-F1
#
_cell.length_a   1.000
_cell.length_b   1.000
_cell.length_c   1.000
_cell.angle_alpha   90.00
_cell.angle_beta   90.00
_cell.angle_gamma   90.00
#
_symmetry.space_group_name_H-M   'P 1'
#
loop_
_entity.id
_entity.type
_entity.pdbx_description
1 polymer ?
#
loop_
_entity_poly.entity_id
_entity_poly.type
_entity_poly.pdbx_seq_one_letter_code
_entity_poly.pdbx_strand_id
1 'polypeptide(L)'
;MTVHVRDFPRPRHRGALPTCPVRSLTAPSLGHGDDLGLFALQVRRAIQLGAPELLVDETACAGWTAGQLLVLEHLRRLAQRCGTRWTVASAERCSL
;
A
#
# COMPACT_ATOMS: atom_id res chain seq x y z
N MET A 1 -22.94 -3.52 -43.10
CA MET A 1 -21.54 -3.61 -42.62
C MET A 1 -21.58 -3.65 -41.10
N THR A 2 -21.40 -4.83 -40.51
CA THR A 2 -21.65 -5.08 -39.08
C THR A 2 -20.31 -5.32 -38.40
N VAL A 3 -19.91 -4.41 -37.52
CA VAL A 3 -18.61 -4.41 -36.86
C VAL A 3 -18.69 -5.34 -35.64
N HIS A 4 -18.03 -6.50 -35.72
CA HIS A 4 -17.92 -7.42 -34.59
C HIS A 4 -16.91 -6.86 -33.57
N VAL A 5 -17.41 -6.36 -32.44
CA VAL A 5 -16.59 -5.97 -31.30
C VAL A 5 -16.04 -7.25 -30.67
N ARG A 6 -14.71 -7.42 -30.73
CA ARG A 6 -14.00 -8.50 -30.02
C ARG A 6 -14.14 -8.28 -28.52
N ASP A 7 -14.97 -9.09 -27.90
CA ASP A 7 -15.08 -9.25 -26.45
C ASP A 7 -13.73 -9.78 -25.93
N PHE A 8 -12.97 -8.92 -25.25
CA PHE A 8 -11.75 -9.34 -24.57
C PHE A 8 -12.14 -10.18 -23.35
N PRO A 9 -11.53 -11.35 -23.13
CA PRO A 9 -11.88 -12.18 -21.99
C PRO A 9 -11.55 -11.43 -20.69
N ARG A 10 -12.60 -10.98 -19.98
CA ARG A 10 -12.50 -10.55 -18.58
C ARG A 10 -11.77 -11.66 -17.81
N PRO A 11 -10.73 -11.36 -17.03
CA PRO A 11 -10.15 -12.33 -16.12
C PRO A 11 -11.22 -12.68 -15.08
N ARG A 12 -11.86 -13.84 -15.26
CA ARG A 12 -12.65 -14.48 -14.21
C ARG A 12 -11.68 -14.93 -13.13
N HIS A 13 -11.39 -14.08 -12.16
CA HIS A 13 -10.68 -14.48 -10.95
C HIS A 13 -11.64 -15.28 -10.06
N ARG A 14 -11.93 -16.51 -10.50
CA ARG A 14 -12.61 -17.54 -9.72
C ARG A 14 -11.52 -18.32 -9.01
N GLY A 15 -10.97 -17.71 -7.98
CA GLY A 15 -10.02 -18.33 -7.07
C GLY A 15 -10.21 -17.64 -5.74
N ALA A 16 -10.84 -18.34 -4.80
CA ALA A 16 -10.84 -17.99 -3.39
C ALA A 16 -9.38 -18.04 -2.92
N LEU A 17 -8.65 -16.96 -3.17
CA LEU A 17 -7.35 -16.73 -2.58
C LEU A 17 -7.60 -16.49 -1.08
N PRO A 18 -6.78 -17.06 -0.19
CA PRO A 18 -6.88 -16.77 1.24
C PRO A 18 -6.91 -15.26 1.36
N THR A 19 -7.94 -14.72 2.02
CA THR A 19 -8.06 -13.30 2.35
C THR A 19 -6.70 -12.86 2.84
N CYS A 20 -5.93 -12.21 1.97
CA CYS A 20 -4.56 -11.85 2.30
C CYS A 20 -4.72 -10.90 3.48
N PRO A 21 -4.19 -11.27 4.67
CA PRO A 21 -4.45 -10.54 5.89
C PRO A 21 -3.97 -9.10 5.70
N VAL A 22 -4.63 -8.18 6.41
CA VAL A 22 -4.19 -6.80 6.57
C VAL A 22 -2.68 -6.82 6.79
N ARG A 23 -1.92 -6.21 5.87
CA ARG A 23 -0.47 -6.19 5.99
C ARG A 23 -0.07 -4.97 6.81
N SER A 24 0.54 -5.23 7.96
CA SER A 24 1.13 -4.19 8.80
C SER A 24 2.55 -3.89 8.32
N LEU A 25 2.86 -2.62 8.13
CA LEU A 25 4.19 -2.10 7.83
C LEU A 25 4.50 -0.95 8.78
N THR A 26 5.74 -0.86 9.25
CA THR A 26 6.19 0.23 10.12
C THR A 26 7.10 1.15 9.34
N ALA A 27 6.81 2.45 9.37
CA ALA A 27 7.67 3.46 8.79
C ALA A 27 9.01 3.49 9.55
N PRO A 28 10.17 3.51 8.85
CA PRO A 28 11.47 3.53 9.52
C PRO A 28 11.74 4.84 10.28
N SER A 29 12.28 4.73 11.49
CA SER A 29 12.50 5.83 12.45
C SER A 29 13.54 6.87 12.01
N LEU A 30 14.56 6.46 11.26
CA LEU A 30 15.70 7.30 10.90
C LEU A 30 16.08 7.03 9.45
N GLY A 31 16.07 8.10 8.65
CA GLY A 31 16.19 8.05 7.20
C GLY A 31 17.60 7.79 6.69
N HIS A 32 18.13 6.59 6.88
CA HIS A 32 19.07 6.09 5.87
C HIS A 32 18.27 5.82 4.59
N GLY A 33 18.80 6.28 3.45
CA GLY A 33 18.09 6.19 2.16
C GLY A 33 17.68 4.75 1.82
N ASP A 34 18.45 3.77 2.27
CA ASP A 34 18.17 2.34 2.13
C ASP A 34 16.90 1.91 2.86
N ASP A 35 16.63 2.45 4.07
CA ASP A 35 15.45 2.08 4.86
C ASP A 35 14.15 2.58 4.23
N LEU A 36 14.16 3.80 3.68
CA LEU A 36 13.02 4.33 2.92
C LEU A 36 12.80 3.55 1.62
N GLY A 37 13.88 3.17 0.94
CA GLY A 37 13.83 2.35 -0.27
C GLY A 37 13.23 0.97 0.00
N LEU A 38 13.67 0.30 1.09
CA LEU A 38 13.14 -0.98 1.53
C LEU A 38 11.67 -0.87 1.93
N PHE A 39 11.28 0.17 2.66
CA PHE A 39 9.89 0.44 3.00
C PHE A 39 9.02 0.60 1.75
N ALA A 40 9.47 1.41 0.78
CA ALA A 40 8.78 1.59 -0.49
C ALA A 40 8.65 0.28 -1.28
N LEU A 41 9.69 -0.56 -1.30
CA LEU A 41 9.66 -1.89 -1.92
C LEU A 41 8.65 -2.82 -1.24
N GLN A 42 8.58 -2.81 0.09
CA GLN A 42 7.62 -3.62 0.85
C GLN A 42 6.18 -3.21 0.55
N VAL A 43 5.90 -1.90 0.51
CA VAL A 43 4.58 -1.36 0.12
C VAL A 43 4.22 -1.80 -1.30
N ARG A 44 5.13 -1.59 -2.27
CA ARG A 44 4.89 -1.98 -3.66
C ARG A 44 4.66 -3.48 -3.81
N ARG A 45 5.43 -4.30 -3.09
CA ARG A 45 5.26 -5.76 -3.08
C ARG A 45 3.90 -6.15 -2.51
N ALA A 46 3.44 -5.50 -1.45
CA ALA A 46 2.12 -5.78 -0.89
C ALA A 46 0.99 -5.41 -1.87
N ILE A 47 1.10 -4.28 -2.56
CA ILE A 47 0.16 -3.87 -3.61
C ILE A 47 0.17 -4.87 -4.77
N GLN A 48 1.35 -5.28 -5.24
CA GLN A 48 1.50 -6.28 -6.32
C GLN A 48 0.91 -7.64 -5.95
N LEU A 49 0.98 -8.02 -4.68
CA LEU A 49 0.36 -9.25 -4.17
C LEU A 49 -1.16 -9.14 -3.99
N GLY A 50 -1.75 -7.98 -4.31
CA GLY A 50 -3.19 -7.76 -4.20
C GLY A 50 -3.67 -7.60 -2.75
N ALA A 51 -2.84 -7.02 -1.87
CA ALA A 51 -3.25 -6.73 -0.50
C ALA A 51 -4.49 -5.80 -0.52
N PRO A 52 -5.61 -6.20 0.13
CA PRO A 52 -6.81 -5.36 0.18
C PRO A 52 -6.64 -4.16 1.12
N GLU A 53 -5.77 -4.30 2.13
CA GLU A 53 -5.50 -3.27 3.13
C GLU A 53 -4.03 -3.31 3.56
N LEU A 54 -3.46 -2.11 3.68
CA LEU A 54 -2.14 -1.81 4.22
C LEU A 54 -2.30 -0.95 5.47
N LEU A 55 -1.96 -1.53 6.61
CA LEU A 55 -1.86 -0.82 7.87
C LEU A 55 -0.44 -0.30 8.02
N VAL A 56 -0.27 1.01 8.09
CA VAL A 56 1.03 1.67 8.15
C VAL A 56 1.16 2.41 9.47
N ASP A 57 2.15 2.03 10.27
CA ASP A 57 2.56 2.81 11.44
C ASP A 57 3.43 3.97 10.97
N GLU A 58 2.86 5.18 11.01
CA GLU A 58 3.50 6.42 10.57
C GLU A 58 4.11 7.21 11.75
N THR A 59 4.23 6.63 12.95
CA THR A 59 4.78 7.33 14.13
C THR A 59 6.19 7.88 13.90
N ALA A 60 7.02 7.11 13.20
CA ALA A 60 8.36 7.50 12.78
C ALA A 60 8.39 8.68 11.79
N CYS A 61 7.30 8.92 11.05
CA CYS A 61 7.25 9.95 10.01
C CYS A 61 7.36 11.38 10.57
N ALA A 62 7.14 11.57 11.88
CA ALA A 62 7.32 12.87 12.53
C ALA A 62 8.74 13.44 12.38
N GLY A 63 9.76 12.57 12.27
CA GLY A 63 11.16 12.96 12.09
C GLY A 63 11.61 13.03 10.63
N TRP A 64 10.72 12.82 9.66
CA TRP A 64 11.08 12.71 8.25
C TRP A 64 11.28 14.08 7.58
N THR A 65 12.21 14.10 6.63
CA THR A 65 12.41 15.24 5.73
C THR A 65 11.22 15.41 4.78
N ALA A 66 11.05 16.60 4.21
CA ALA A 66 9.99 16.87 3.23
C ALA A 66 10.03 15.91 2.03
N GLY A 67 11.23 15.53 1.56
CA GLY A 67 11.38 14.56 0.47
C GLY A 67 10.87 13.16 0.84
N GLN A 68 11.12 12.71 2.06
CA GLN A 68 10.62 11.42 2.57
C GLN A 68 9.09 11.42 2.71
N LEU A 69 8.50 12.52 3.17
CA LEU A 69 7.05 12.68 3.25
C LEU A 69 6.39 12.65 1.85
N LEU A 70 7.04 13.23 0.84
CA LEU A 70 6.56 13.14 -0.55
C LEU A 70 6.58 11.69 -1.08
N VAL A 71 7.58 10.90 -0.69
CA VAL A 71 7.64 9.47 -1.03
C VAL A 71 6.47 8.71 -0.37
N LEU A 72 6.19 8.98 0.91
CA LEU A 72 5.04 8.39 1.62
C LEU A 72 3.72 8.70 0.92
N GLU A 73 3.50 9.97 0.59
CA GLU A 73 2.29 10.43 -0.11
C GLU A 73 2.16 9.78 -1.49
N HIS A 74 3.27 9.62 -2.22
CA HIS A 74 3.28 8.90 -3.49
C HIS A 74 2.86 7.43 -3.33
N LEU A 75 3.37 6.74 -2.32
CA LEU A 75 3.03 5.35 -2.01
C LEU A 75 1.54 5.21 -1.62
N ARG A 76 1.02 6.16 -0.84
CA ARG A 76 -0.40 6.21 -0.46
C ARG A 76 -1.30 6.34 -1.68
N ARG A 77 -0.98 7.27 -2.60
CA ARG A 77 -1.73 7.43 -3.86
C ARG A 77 -1.63 6.19 -4.75
N LEU A 78 -0.46 5.54 -4.79
CA LEU A 78 -0.28 4.29 -5.53
C LEU A 78 -1.20 3.19 -4.99
N ALA A 79 -1.25 3.00 -3.66
CA ALA A 79 -2.13 2.03 -3.03
C ALA A 79 -3.61 2.31 -3.38
N GLN A 80 -4.05 3.56 -3.27
CA GLN A 80 -5.42 3.96 -3.63
C GLN A 80 -5.75 3.65 -5.10
N ARG A 81 -4.84 3.96 -6.04
CA ARG A 81 -5.03 3.66 -7.47
C ARG A 81 -5.13 2.17 -7.76
N CYS A 82 -4.46 1.34 -6.96
CA CYS A 82 -4.49 -0.11 -7.07
C CYS A 82 -5.64 -0.76 -6.29
N GLY A 83 -6.50 0.03 -5.63
CA GLY A 83 -7.61 -0.47 -4.83
C GLY A 83 -7.20 -1.03 -3.46
N THR A 84 -5.98 -0.76 -3.01
CA THR A 84 -5.52 -1.12 -1.66
C THR A 84 -5.87 -0.01 -0.68
N ARG A 85 -6.61 -0.34 0.37
CA ARG A 85 -6.95 0.60 1.43
C ARG A 85 -5.71 0.91 2.27
N TRP A 86 -5.37 2.19 2.41
CA TRP A 86 -4.30 2.66 3.28
C TRP A 86 -4.89 3.05 4.64
N THR A 87 -4.50 2.37 5.71
CA THR A 87 -4.89 2.68 7.08
C THR A 87 -3.66 3.05 7.88
N VAL A 88 -3.78 4.10 8.71
CA VAL A 88 -2.70 4.50 9.61
C VAL A 88 -2.93 3.78 10.94
N ALA A 89 -1.93 3.05 11.43
CA ALA A 89 -1.93 2.55 12.79
C ALA A 89 -1.76 3.74 13.72
N SER A 90 -2.86 4.44 14.01
CA SER A 90 -2.84 5.51 15.01
C SER A 90 -2.63 4.86 16.38
N ALA A 91 -1.68 5.39 17.15
CA ALA A 91 -1.44 4.97 18.53
C ALA A 91 -2.63 5.27 19.47
N GLU A 92 -3.67 5.95 18.98
CA GLU A 92 -4.84 6.39 19.75
C GLU A 92 -5.93 5.30 19.91
N ARG A 93 -5.55 4.10 20.33
CA ARG A 93 -6.46 3.15 21.00
C ARG A 93 -5.98 2.75 22.41
N CYS A 94 -5.11 3.56 23.01
CA CYS A 94 -4.83 3.53 24.43
C CYS A 94 -5.31 4.84 25.08
N SER A 95 -6.62 4.93 25.32
CA SER A 95 -7.16 5.82 26.35
C SER A 95 -8.30 5.05 27.01
N LEU A 96 -7.93 4.31 28.05
CA LEU A 96 -8.83 3.77 29.07
C LEU A 96 -9.48 4.92 29.85
#